data_AF-A0A0N4UTF1-F1
#
_entry.id   AF-A0A0N4UTF1-F1
#
_cell.length_a   1.000
_cell.length_b   1.000
_cell.length_c   1.000
_cell.angle_alpha   90.00
_cell.angle_beta   90.00
_cell.angle_gamma   90.00
#
_symmetry.space_group_name_H-M   'P 1'
#
loop_
_entity.id
_entity.type
_entity.pdbx_description
1 polymer ?
#
loop_
_entity_poly.entity_id
_entity_poly.type
_entity_poly.pdbx_seq_one_letter_code
_entity_poly.pdbx_strand_id
1 'polypeptide(L)'
;MEAVVVELGRHNRQLSETNEELTQIIDQLSKKVLNFDSDVSGGWKKLIHFAIPVPADLKYERQSPTEVLLKWSHCSVVQPTGYGFTVNGDFIGKSHTSCNQTLISDLLPDKEATIRIHCYVDDIEGEPSLPLYIPPCSGSSVRVLGMENEAKNKVV
;
A
#
# COMPACT_ATOMS: atom_id res chain seq x y z
N MET A 1 -69.89 -19.01 -9.07
CA MET A 1 -68.97 -18.04 -9.71
C MET A 1 -68.45 -17.03 -8.68
N GLU A 2 -69.31 -16.44 -7.83
CA GLU A 2 -68.91 -15.48 -6.78
C GLU A 2 -67.93 -16.04 -5.74
N ALA A 3 -68.13 -17.26 -5.24
CA ALA A 3 -67.23 -17.87 -4.25
C ALA A 3 -65.77 -18.00 -4.74
N VAL A 4 -65.58 -18.23 -6.06
CA VAL A 4 -64.24 -18.34 -6.67
C VAL A 4 -63.56 -16.98 -6.76
N VAL A 5 -64.33 -15.92 -7.02
CA VAL A 5 -63.82 -14.54 -7.09
C VAL A 5 -63.40 -14.03 -5.72
N VAL A 6 -64.15 -14.36 -4.67
CA VAL A 6 -63.81 -14.03 -3.27
C VAL A 6 -62.52 -14.72 -2.85
N GLU A 7 -62.37 -16.02 -3.17
CA GLU A 7 -61.18 -16.79 -2.82
C GLU A 7 -59.92 -16.30 -3.57
N LEU A 8 -60.07 -15.96 -4.86
CA LEU A 8 -59.00 -15.32 -5.66
C LEU A 8 -58.59 -13.96 -5.07
N GLY A 9 -59.55 -13.16 -4.61
CA GLY A 9 -59.28 -11.88 -3.95
C GLY A 9 -58.50 -12.05 -2.64
N ARG A 10 -58.80 -13.10 -1.87
CA ARG A 10 -58.08 -13.44 -0.64
C ARG A 10 -56.65 -13.87 -0.93
N HIS A 11 -56.44 -14.75 -1.92
CA HIS A 11 -55.11 -15.19 -2.33
C HIS A 11 -54.25 -14.05 -2.89
N ASN A 12 -54.82 -13.16 -3.71
CA ASN A 12 -54.07 -12.00 -4.22
C ASN A 12 -53.64 -11.04 -3.11
N ARG A 13 -54.50 -10.84 -2.09
CA ARG A 13 -54.14 -10.01 -0.94
C ARG A 13 -52.98 -10.64 -0.15
N GLN A 14 -53.08 -11.94 0.13
CA GLN A 14 -52.04 -12.66 0.85
C GLN A 14 -50.71 -12.67 0.08
N LEU A 15 -50.75 -12.85 -1.24
CA LEU A 15 -49.56 -12.77 -2.09
C LEU A 15 -48.93 -11.37 -2.09
N SER A 16 -49.76 -10.32 -2.08
CA SER A 16 -49.28 -8.93 -1.99
C SER A 16 -48.58 -8.65 -0.65
N GLU A 17 -49.14 -9.14 0.45
CA GLU A 17 -48.55 -9.01 1.79
C GLU A 17 -47.21 -9.74 1.88
N THR A 18 -47.14 -10.99 1.39
CA THR A 18 -45.88 -11.75 1.35
C THR A 18 -44.82 -11.09 0.48
N ASN A 19 -45.20 -10.51 -0.67
CA ASN A 19 -44.25 -9.82 -1.54
C ASN A 19 -43.67 -8.54 -0.89
N GLU A 20 -44.49 -7.81 -0.14
CA GLU A 20 -44.04 -6.63 0.61
C GLU A 20 -43.06 -7.04 1.72
N GLU A 21 -43.38 -8.10 2.48
CA GLU A 21 -42.49 -8.66 3.51
C GLU A 21 -41.15 -9.11 2.91
N LEU A 22 -41.16 -9.81 1.78
CA LEU A 22 -39.94 -10.25 1.10
C LEU A 22 -39.08 -9.05 0.65
N THR A 23 -39.71 -7.99 0.17
CA THR A 23 -39.01 -6.75 -0.22
C THR A 23 -38.33 -6.10 0.97
N GLN A 24 -39.01 -6.05 2.12
CA GLN A 24 -38.43 -5.53 3.36
C GLN A 24 -37.28 -6.39 3.88
N ILE A 25 -37.39 -7.72 3.80
CA ILE A 25 -36.33 -8.65 4.19
C ILE A 25 -35.10 -8.45 3.30
N ILE A 26 -35.29 -8.35 1.98
CA ILE A 26 -34.19 -8.11 1.03
C ILE A 26 -33.49 -6.79 1.34
N ASP A 27 -34.23 -5.70 1.55
CA ASP A 27 -33.66 -4.38 1.89
C ASP A 27 -32.85 -4.42 3.21
N GLN A 28 -33.39 -5.08 4.24
CA GLN A 28 -32.68 -5.25 5.50
C GLN A 28 -31.40 -6.09 5.37
N LEU A 29 -31.44 -7.16 4.57
CA LEU A 29 -30.27 -8.00 4.31
C LEU A 29 -29.21 -7.23 3.53
N SER A 30 -29.59 -6.50 2.48
CA SER A 30 -28.66 -5.66 1.70
C SER A 30 -27.97 -4.62 2.58
N LYS A 31 -28.71 -3.94 3.46
CA LYS A 31 -28.13 -2.98 4.43
C LYS A 31 -27.15 -3.65 5.40
N LYS A 32 -27.49 -4.83 5.92
CA LYS A 32 -26.60 -5.58 6.83
C LYS A 32 -25.32 -6.06 6.13
N VAL A 33 -25.41 -6.51 4.89
CA VAL A 33 -24.24 -6.95 4.10
C VAL A 33 -23.31 -5.78 3.82
N LEU A 34 -23.84 -4.62 3.42
CA LEU A 34 -23.04 -3.43 3.17
C LEU A 34 -22.33 -2.91 4.44
N ASN A 35 -23.04 -2.90 5.57
CA ASN A 35 -22.46 -2.46 6.85
C ASN A 35 -21.41 -3.45 7.38
N PHE A 36 -21.62 -4.76 7.16
CA PHE A 36 -20.64 -5.78 7.54
C PHE A 36 -19.34 -5.63 6.76
N ASP A 37 -19.42 -5.37 5.45
CA ASP A 37 -18.23 -5.14 4.62
C ASP A 37 -17.46 -3.89 5.06
N SER A 38 -18.15 -2.80 5.42
CA SER A 38 -17.48 -1.58 5.89
C SER A 38 -16.81 -1.72 7.27
N ASP A 39 -17.48 -2.36 8.23
CA ASP A 39 -16.99 -2.50 9.61
C ASP A 39 -15.80 -3.48 9.69
N VAL A 40 -15.87 -4.57 8.91
CA VAL A 40 -14.78 -5.54 8.78
C VAL A 40 -13.65 -4.92 7.94
N SER A 41 -13.91 -4.41 6.75
CA SER A 41 -12.85 -3.83 5.89
C SER A 41 -12.06 -2.73 6.59
N GLY A 42 -12.71 -1.85 7.37
CA GLY A 42 -12.06 -0.79 8.12
C GLY A 42 -11.18 -1.29 9.28
N GLY A 43 -11.67 -2.25 10.05
CA GLY A 43 -10.94 -2.82 11.19
C GLY A 43 -9.73 -3.66 10.76
N TRP A 44 -9.91 -4.49 9.73
CA TRP A 44 -8.85 -5.36 9.23
C TRP A 44 -7.77 -4.58 8.48
N LYS A 45 -8.11 -3.55 7.68
CA LYS A 45 -7.11 -2.67 7.06
C LYS A 45 -6.20 -2.00 8.09
N LYS A 46 -6.77 -1.47 9.18
CA LYS A 46 -5.99 -0.89 10.28
C LYS A 46 -5.02 -1.89 10.93
N LEU A 47 -5.44 -3.16 11.09
CA LEU A 47 -4.57 -4.20 11.63
C LEU A 47 -3.48 -4.64 10.64
N ILE A 48 -3.76 -4.63 9.33
CA ILE A 48 -2.78 -4.99 8.31
C ILE A 48 -1.61 -4.01 8.27
N HIS A 49 -1.85 -2.70 8.46
CA HIS A 49 -0.76 -1.71 8.51
C HIS A 49 0.29 -2.02 9.59
N PHE A 50 -0.11 -2.59 10.74
CA PHE A 50 0.82 -3.02 11.79
C PHE A 50 1.54 -4.34 11.47
N ALA A 51 0.97 -5.15 10.58
CA ALA A 51 1.57 -6.42 10.15
C ALA A 51 2.58 -6.25 9.01
N ILE A 52 2.54 -5.12 8.30
CA ILE A 52 3.51 -4.81 7.25
C ILE A 52 4.85 -4.42 7.90
N PRO A 53 5.97 -5.08 7.52
CA PRO A 53 7.26 -4.82 8.12
C PRO A 53 7.77 -3.44 7.73
N VAL A 54 8.45 -2.78 8.65
CA VAL A 54 9.13 -1.52 8.39
C VAL A 54 10.58 -1.81 7.98
N PRO A 55 11.07 -1.26 6.85
CA PRO A 55 12.47 -1.37 6.47
C PRO A 55 13.39 -0.81 7.55
N ALA A 56 14.42 -1.57 7.91
CA ALA A 56 15.36 -1.23 8.98
C ALA A 56 16.80 -1.17 8.47
N ASP A 57 17.70 -0.62 9.30
CA ASP A 57 19.15 -0.52 9.05
C ASP A 57 19.50 0.14 7.71
N LEU A 58 18.78 1.21 7.36
CA LEU A 58 19.01 1.95 6.13
C LEU A 58 20.45 2.46 6.08
N LYS A 59 21.12 2.17 4.96
CA LYS A 59 22.49 2.60 4.64
C LYS A 59 22.52 3.14 3.22
N TYR A 60 23.44 4.04 2.94
CA TYR A 60 23.70 4.51 1.59
C TYR A 60 25.17 4.40 1.23
N GLU A 61 25.43 4.19 -0.06
CA GLU A 61 26.73 4.33 -0.69
C GLU A 61 26.62 5.42 -1.75
N ARG A 62 27.43 6.48 -1.64
CA ARG A 62 27.43 7.55 -2.64
C ARG A 62 28.08 7.07 -3.93
N GLN A 63 27.31 7.09 -5.02
CA GLN A 63 27.76 6.67 -6.35
C GLN A 63 28.21 7.88 -7.18
N SER A 64 27.52 9.01 -7.03
CA SER A 64 27.86 10.28 -7.66
C SER A 64 27.36 11.45 -6.78
N PRO A 65 27.67 12.72 -7.12
CA PRO A 65 27.14 13.87 -6.38
C PRO A 65 25.61 13.94 -6.34
N THR A 66 24.94 13.32 -7.33
CA THR A 66 23.49 13.31 -7.54
C THR A 66 22.85 11.94 -7.28
N GLU A 67 23.64 10.91 -6.98
CA GLU A 67 23.15 9.53 -6.90
C GLU A 67 23.72 8.78 -5.69
N VAL A 68 22.84 8.01 -5.06
CA VAL A 68 23.17 7.14 -3.93
C VAL A 68 22.54 5.77 -4.12
N LEU A 69 23.30 4.73 -3.83
CA LEU A 69 22.79 3.38 -3.72
C LEU A 69 22.29 3.18 -2.29
N LEU A 70 20.98 3.09 -2.13
CA LEU A 70 20.29 2.85 -0.87
C LEU A 70 20.19 1.35 -0.62
N LYS A 71 20.50 0.90 0.59
CA LYS A 71 20.44 -0.50 1.03
C LYS A 71 19.74 -0.61 2.39
N TRP A 72 19.00 -1.67 2.62
CA TRP A 72 18.31 -1.94 3.89
C TRP A 72 18.34 -3.43 4.24
N SER A 73 18.01 -3.76 5.49
CA SER A 73 17.89 -5.14 5.96
C SER A 73 16.68 -5.82 5.32
N HIS A 74 16.82 -7.10 4.96
CA HIS A 74 15.72 -7.88 4.41
C HIS A 74 14.63 -8.09 5.48
N CYS A 75 13.36 -7.88 5.10
CA CYS A 75 12.23 -8.17 5.98
C CYS A 75 12.00 -9.69 6.02
N SER A 76 12.33 -10.34 7.13
CA SER A 76 12.26 -11.81 7.26
C SER A 76 10.87 -12.36 7.59
N VAL A 77 9.98 -11.53 8.15
CA VAL A 77 8.68 -11.99 8.70
C VAL A 77 7.59 -11.99 7.64
N VAL A 78 7.55 -10.97 6.79
CA VAL A 78 6.61 -10.83 5.68
C VAL A 78 7.40 -10.31 4.49
N GLN A 79 7.27 -10.95 3.34
CA GLN A 79 7.97 -10.52 2.14
C GLN A 79 7.16 -9.42 1.45
N PRO A 80 7.69 -8.19 1.33
CA PRO A 80 7.01 -7.10 0.64
C PRO A 80 6.83 -7.42 -0.85
N THR A 81 5.69 -7.03 -1.43
CA THR A 81 5.48 -7.01 -2.88
C THR A 81 6.27 -5.87 -3.55
N GLY A 82 6.65 -4.87 -2.77
CA GLY A 82 7.51 -3.79 -3.23
C GLY A 82 7.89 -2.80 -2.12
N TYR A 83 8.58 -1.74 -2.53
CA TYR A 83 9.04 -0.66 -1.66
C TYR A 83 8.72 0.70 -2.29
N GLY A 84 8.25 1.64 -1.50
CA GLY A 84 8.12 3.04 -1.87
C GLY A 84 9.24 3.88 -1.30
N PHE A 85 9.58 4.96 -2.00
CA PHE A 85 10.67 5.84 -1.63
C PHE A 85 10.21 7.29 -1.60
N THR A 86 10.60 7.99 -0.54
CA THR A 86 10.30 9.40 -0.33
C THR A 86 11.60 10.14 -0.06
N VAL A 87 11.84 11.23 -0.80
CA VAL A 87 13.01 12.10 -0.66
C VAL A 87 12.54 13.50 -0.27
N ASN A 88 13.03 14.03 0.85
CA ASN A 88 12.64 15.34 1.38
C ASN A 88 11.12 15.54 1.61
N GLY A 89 10.39 14.43 1.77
CA GLY A 89 8.93 14.44 1.92
C GLY A 89 8.16 14.19 0.61
N ASP A 90 8.84 14.23 -0.54
CA ASP A 90 8.24 13.98 -1.84
C ASP A 90 8.38 12.50 -2.23
N PHE A 91 7.27 11.88 -2.62
CA PHE A 91 7.27 10.51 -3.12
C PHE A 91 7.86 10.45 -4.52
N ILE A 92 8.94 9.68 -4.69
CA ILE A 92 9.69 9.60 -5.95
C ILE A 92 9.38 8.32 -6.74
N GLY A 93 8.89 7.27 -6.08
CA GLY A 93 8.44 6.09 -6.82
C GLY A 93 8.38 4.80 -6.01
N LYS A 94 8.05 3.72 -6.74
CA LYS A 94 7.90 2.36 -6.24
C LYS A 94 8.86 1.41 -6.95
N SER A 95 9.45 0.49 -6.21
CA SER A 95 10.11 -0.71 -6.71
C SER A 95 9.17 -1.90 -6.54
N HIS A 96 8.87 -2.62 -7.63
CA HIS A 96 8.05 -3.83 -7.62
C HIS A 96 8.89 -5.11 -7.40
N THR A 97 10.01 -4.98 -6.68
CA THR A 97 10.93 -6.09 -6.44
C THR A 97 11.18 -6.29 -4.96
N SER A 98 11.40 -7.54 -4.57
CA SER A 98 11.80 -7.92 -3.21
C SER A 98 13.28 -7.62 -2.91
N CYS A 99 13.98 -6.92 -3.80
CA CYS A 99 15.36 -6.49 -3.61
C CYS A 99 15.45 -5.50 -2.45
N ASN A 100 16.52 -5.60 -1.66
CA ASN A 100 16.78 -4.75 -0.50
C ASN A 100 17.75 -3.60 -0.81
N GLN A 101 17.84 -3.21 -2.09
CA GLN A 101 18.65 -2.09 -2.54
C GLN A 101 18.01 -1.39 -3.74
N THR A 102 18.21 -0.08 -3.85
CA THR A 102 17.78 0.72 -5.01
C THR A 102 18.73 1.89 -5.25
N LEU A 103 18.84 2.34 -6.50
CA LEU A 103 19.56 3.55 -6.84
C LEU A 103 18.57 4.73 -6.79
N ILE A 104 18.87 5.72 -5.94
CA ILE A 104 18.18 7.01 -5.91
C ILE A 104 19.02 8.01 -6.67
N SER A 105 18.43 8.60 -7.71
CA SER A 105 19.07 9.60 -8.57
C SER A 105 18.50 11.00 -8.32
N ASP A 106 18.97 11.98 -9.10
CA ASP A 106 18.46 13.35 -9.14
C ASP A 106 18.49 14.10 -7.79
N LEU A 107 19.40 13.69 -6.90
CA LEU A 107 19.68 14.43 -5.67
C LEU A 107 20.41 15.74 -5.99
N LEU A 108 20.11 16.79 -5.23
CA LEU A 108 20.80 18.07 -5.34
C LEU A 108 22.15 17.98 -4.62
N PRO A 109 23.31 18.12 -5.32
CA PRO A 109 24.63 17.95 -4.70
C PRO A 109 24.91 18.91 -3.54
N ASP A 110 24.38 20.13 -3.62
CA ASP A 110 24.65 21.18 -2.64
C ASP A 110 23.64 21.20 -1.48
N LYS A 111 22.70 20.24 -1.44
CA LYS A 111 21.69 20.16 -0.39
C LYS A 111 21.73 18.81 0.31
N GLU A 112 21.34 18.84 1.58
CA GLU A 112 21.05 17.62 2.31
C GLU A 112 19.77 16.99 1.73
N ALA A 113 19.74 15.67 1.67
CA ALA A 113 18.56 14.90 1.35
C ALA A 113 18.16 14.00 2.52
N THR A 114 16.87 13.92 2.81
CA THR A 114 16.30 12.97 3.77
C THR A 114 15.54 11.89 3.02
N ILE A 115 15.92 10.63 3.16
CA ILE A 115 15.27 9.50 2.51
C ILE A 115 14.48 8.67 3.52
N ARG A 116 13.26 8.27 3.14
CA ARG A 116 12.45 7.27 3.85
C ARG A 116 12.01 6.18 2.89
N ILE A 117 11.86 4.97 3.41
CA ILE A 117 11.38 3.80 2.68
C ILE A 117 10.18 3.21 3.42
N HIS A 118 9.17 2.77 2.69
CA HIS A 118 8.06 2.00 3.24
C HIS A 118 7.84 0.75 2.40
N CYS A 119 7.34 -0.31 3.03
CA CYS A 119 6.97 -1.53 2.33
C CYS A 119 5.57 -1.41 1.72
N TYR A 120 5.37 -2.11 0.61
CA TYR A 120 4.05 -2.47 0.11
C TYR A 120 3.85 -3.97 0.26
N VAL A 121 2.66 -4.36 0.71
CA VAL A 121 2.15 -5.72 0.61
C VAL A 121 0.84 -5.62 -0.16
N ASP A 122 0.83 -6.19 -1.36
CA ASP A 122 -0.17 -5.91 -2.39
C ASP A 122 -0.30 -4.38 -2.62
N ASP A 123 -1.48 -3.82 -2.41
CA ASP A 123 -1.76 -2.38 -2.55
C ASP A 123 -1.79 -1.62 -1.21
N ILE A 124 -1.37 -2.28 -0.12
CA ILE A 124 -1.39 -1.69 1.22
C ILE A 124 -0.01 -1.17 1.58
N GLU A 125 0.04 0.10 1.97
CA GLU A 125 1.24 0.81 2.38
C GLU A 125 1.55 0.56 3.86
N GLY A 126 2.78 0.15 4.17
CA GLY A 126 3.27 0.05 5.54
C GLY A 126 3.73 1.39 6.09
N GLU A 127 4.04 1.39 7.39
CA GLU A 127 4.66 2.56 8.03
C GLU A 127 6.05 2.86 7.43
N PRO A 128 6.42 4.16 7.33
CA PRO A 128 7.72 4.56 6.82
C PRO A 128 8.84 4.24 7.81
N SER A 129 10.02 3.97 7.27
CA SER A 129 11.25 3.83 8.02
C SER A 129 11.63 5.11 8.76
N LEU A 130 12.55 4.98 9.70
CA LEU A 130 13.28 6.14 10.21
C LEU A 130 13.98 6.87 9.05
N PRO A 131 14.10 8.21 9.13
CA PRO A 131 14.74 9.00 8.10
C PRO A 131 16.25 8.69 8.03
N LEU A 132 16.74 8.48 6.81
CA LEU A 132 18.16 8.42 6.49
C LEU A 132 18.62 9.79 5.95
N TYR A 133 19.60 10.39 6.62
CA TYR A 133 20.15 11.67 6.22
C TYR A 133 21.35 11.50 5.29
N ILE A 134 21.33 12.24 4.19
CA ILE A 134 22.34 12.22 3.14
C ILE A 134 22.92 13.64 3.05
N PRO A 135 24.14 13.87 3.56
CA PRO A 135 24.74 15.20 3.60
C PRO A 135 25.05 15.71 2.18
N PRO A 136 25.16 17.03 1.97
CA PRO A 136 25.60 17.60 0.70
C PRO A 136 26.91 16.96 0.22
N CYS A 137 27.07 16.81 -1.10
CA CYS A 137 28.29 16.38 -1.74
C CYS A 137 29.10 17.59 -2.23
N SER A 138 29.69 18.35 -1.32
CA SER A 138 30.67 19.39 -1.67
C SER A 138 31.92 18.71 -2.24
N GLY A 139 32.17 18.92 -3.54
CA GLY A 139 33.10 18.13 -4.33
C GLY A 139 34.50 17.96 -3.73
N SER A 140 34.79 16.75 -3.23
CA SER A 140 36.10 16.10 -3.22
C SER A 140 35.94 14.68 -2.67
N SER A 141 36.35 13.68 -3.44
CA SER A 141 36.41 12.25 -3.11
C SER A 141 35.13 11.42 -3.27
N VAL A 142 34.76 11.15 -4.53
CA VAL A 142 34.04 9.90 -4.88
C VAL A 142 35.11 8.88 -5.28
N ARG A 143 35.35 7.86 -4.45
CA ARG A 143 36.14 6.69 -4.86
C ARG A 143 35.21 5.77 -5.64
N VAL A 144 35.28 5.82 -6.96
CA VAL A 144 34.64 4.83 -7.83
C VAL A 144 35.41 3.52 -7.69
N LEU A 145 34.87 2.56 -6.96
CA LEU A 145 35.32 1.17 -7.00
C LEU A 145 34.40 0.39 -7.93
N GLY A 146 35.06 -0.41 -8.78
CA GLY A 146 34.59 -0.88 -10.06
C GLY A 146 33.34 -1.76 -10.06
N MET A 147 32.83 -1.87 -11.29
CA MET A 147 31.65 -2.58 -11.75
C MET A 147 31.58 -4.04 -11.29
N GLU A 148 30.40 -4.46 -10.86
CA GLU A 148 29.88 -5.79 -11.19
C GLU A 148 28.37 -5.71 -11.46
N ASN A 149 27.94 -6.46 -12.48
CA ASN A 149 26.62 -6.41 -13.09
C ASN A 149 25.57 -6.98 -12.14
N GLU A 150 24.66 -6.14 -11.65
CA GLU A 150 23.35 -6.57 -11.17
C GLU A 150 22.30 -5.62 -11.72
N ALA A 151 21.13 -6.16 -12.07
CA ALA A 151 19.99 -5.40 -12.56
C ALA A 151 19.56 -4.36 -11.51
N LYS A 152 20.08 -3.14 -11.63
CA LYS A 152 19.76 -2.02 -10.72
C LYS A 152 18.41 -1.46 -11.13
N ASN A 153 17.40 -1.68 -10.31
CA ASN A 153 16.15 -0.93 -10.41
C ASN A 153 16.42 0.53 -10.06
N LYS A 154 16.31 1.38 -11.08
CA LYS A 154 16.45 2.83 -10.98
C LYS A 154 15.07 3.43 -10.73
N VAL A 155 14.96 4.26 -9.70
CA VAL A 155 13.81 5.13 -9.49
C VAL A 155 14.27 6.56 -9.80
N VAL A 156 13.52 7.25 -10.66
CA VAL A 156 13.78 8.64 -11.11
C VAL A 156 13.22 9.59 -10.07
#